data_AF-A0A429ZQC5-F1
#
_entry.id   AF-A0A429ZQC5-F1
#
_cell.length_a   1.000
_cell.length_b   1.000
_cell.length_c   1.000
_cell.angle_alpha   90.00
_cell.angle_beta   90.00
_cell.angle_gamma   90.00
#
_symmetry.space_group_name_H-M   'P 1'
#
loop_
_entity.id
_entity.type
_entity.pdbx_description
1 polymer ?
#
loop_
_entity_poly.entity_id
_entity_poly.type
_entity_poly.pdbx_seq_one_letter_code
_entity_poly.pdbx_strand_id
1 'polypeptide(L)'
;MDPQGVTIAEDYLLISSYSHDDTHHSVVYVLDKNTHKYIKTIILKGHPHVGGITYDPIAKNIWVCSSTDANQAELVAFSMDKLKAYDMKENYKPIIYDQEITLDGIKKSSYVTYYDNALYVGYFSVNHKAVLEKYQFNDDGVFDTTLHGKKELIDDDTTLSPEEKLHVGTQIQGITFYKNYMLLSRSYGDKNSKILVYELGDNDLFLEKDAIKTIEAPPYLEQISVSGDKLYTIFESGTQRFRDKNGLTVMNYVVPLDMEKLLNE
;
A
#
# COMPACT_ATOMS: atom_id res chain seq x y z
N MET A 1 12.70 -7.67 9.28
CA MET A 1 11.54 -6.81 9.00
C MET A 1 11.91 -5.90 7.85
N ASP A 2 11.29 -6.14 6.70
CA ASP A 2 11.51 -5.37 5.48
C ASP A 2 10.29 -4.44 5.28
N PRO A 3 10.47 -3.11 5.25
CA PRO A 3 9.35 -2.17 5.11
C PRO A 3 8.78 -2.23 3.70
N GLN A 4 7.47 -2.07 3.57
CA GLN A 4 6.75 -2.20 2.30
C GLN A 4 5.86 -1.00 2.03
N GLY A 5 4.97 -0.73 2.96
CA GLY A 5 3.97 0.32 2.86
C GLY A 5 4.30 1.50 3.76
N VAL A 6 3.87 2.69 3.35
CA VAL A 6 3.85 3.88 4.20
C VAL A 6 2.57 4.67 3.97
N THR A 7 1.93 5.13 5.04
CA THR A 7 0.81 6.05 4.94
C THR A 7 0.73 6.97 6.16
N ILE A 8 0.05 8.09 6.00
CA ILE A 8 -0.28 9.00 7.08
C ILE A 8 -1.76 8.82 7.42
N ALA A 9 -2.04 8.53 8.70
CA ALA A 9 -3.38 8.33 9.22
C ALA A 9 -3.60 9.21 10.45
N GLU A 10 -4.41 10.26 10.31
CA GLU A 10 -4.56 11.32 11.33
C GLU A 10 -3.18 11.82 11.83
N ASP A 11 -2.87 11.61 13.11
CA ASP A 11 -1.63 12.02 13.78
C ASP A 11 -0.51 10.98 13.68
N TYR A 12 -0.70 9.91 12.92
CA TYR A 12 0.22 8.78 12.83
C TYR A 12 0.90 8.67 11.47
N LEU A 13 2.18 8.31 11.50
CA LEU A 13 2.88 7.73 10.37
C LEU A 13 2.91 6.22 10.56
N LEU A 14 2.36 5.48 9.61
CA LEU A 14 2.23 4.04 9.64
C LEU A 14 3.15 3.40 8.61
N ILE A 15 3.86 2.35 9.01
CA ILE A 15 4.74 1.57 8.12
C ILE A 15 4.38 0.09 8.21
N SER A 16 3.94 -0.53 7.12
CA SER A 16 3.78 -1.98 7.07
C SER A 16 5.13 -2.64 6.78
N SER A 17 5.39 -3.79 7.43
CA SER A 17 6.63 -4.54 7.25
C SER A 17 6.42 -6.03 7.46
N TYR A 18 7.07 -6.85 6.64
CA TYR A 18 7.01 -8.31 6.74
C TYR A 18 8.33 -8.89 7.27
N SER A 19 8.27 -10.10 7.84
CA SER A 19 9.47 -10.85 8.20
C SER A 19 9.99 -11.61 6.98
N HIS A 20 11.13 -11.18 6.45
CA HIS A 20 11.73 -11.77 5.25
C HIS A 20 12.03 -13.26 5.38
N ASP A 21 12.44 -13.69 6.57
CA ASP A 21 12.75 -15.07 6.92
C ASP A 21 11.50 -15.88 7.32
N ASP A 22 10.31 -15.27 7.27
CA ASP A 22 9.02 -15.87 7.62
C ASP A 22 8.95 -16.38 9.08
N THR A 23 9.81 -15.88 9.97
CA THR A 23 9.88 -16.35 11.38
C THR A 23 9.02 -15.54 12.34
N HIS A 24 8.60 -14.34 11.93
CA HIS A 24 7.79 -13.43 12.74
C HIS A 24 6.57 -12.94 11.95
N HIS A 25 5.49 -12.67 12.66
CA HIS A 25 4.34 -11.98 12.10
C HIS A 25 4.73 -10.69 11.38
N SER A 26 4.02 -10.40 10.29
CA SER A 26 4.05 -9.07 9.69
C SER A 26 3.47 -8.05 10.67
N VAL A 27 3.90 -6.79 10.56
CA VAL A 27 3.58 -5.75 11.53
C VAL A 27 3.27 -4.42 10.86
N VAL A 28 2.62 -3.54 11.63
CA VAL A 28 2.57 -2.10 11.34
C VAL A 28 3.29 -1.35 12.44
N TYR A 29 4.34 -0.61 12.11
CA TYR A 29 4.96 0.34 13.02
C TYR A 29 4.16 1.63 13.08
N VAL A 30 3.85 2.09 14.28
CA VAL A 30 3.10 3.32 14.52
C VAL A 30 4.05 4.36 15.10
N LEU A 31 4.23 5.46 14.36
CA LEU A 31 5.03 6.61 14.77
C LEU A 31 4.13 7.84 14.90
N ASP A 32 4.50 8.75 15.78
CA ASP A 32 3.90 10.09 15.81
C ASP A 32 4.32 10.86 14.54
N LYS A 33 3.35 11.38 13.78
CA LYS A 33 3.59 12.03 12.49
C LYS A 33 4.49 13.27 12.59
N ASN A 34 4.48 13.99 13.71
CA ASN A 34 5.15 15.28 13.86
C ASN A 34 6.54 15.15 14.49
N THR A 35 6.65 14.32 15.52
CA THR A 35 7.88 14.08 16.28
C THR A 35 8.69 12.91 15.74
N HIS A 36 8.08 12.08 14.88
CA HIS A 36 8.64 10.85 14.32
C HIS A 36 9.07 9.82 15.38
N LYS A 37 8.57 9.96 16.62
CA LYS A 37 8.86 9.02 17.69
C LYS A 37 8.02 7.77 17.49
N TYR A 38 8.68 6.62 17.65
CA TYR A 38 8.01 5.33 17.75
C TYR A 38 7.02 5.33 18.93
N ILE A 39 5.79 4.87 18.66
CA ILE A 39 4.72 4.74 19.66
C ILE A 39 4.54 3.27 20.02
N LYS A 40 4.24 2.43 19.02
CA LYS A 40 3.93 1.00 19.21
C LYS A 40 4.09 0.21 17.91
N THR A 41 4.02 -1.12 18.03
CA THR A 41 3.98 -2.05 16.91
C THR A 41 2.65 -2.81 16.97
N ILE A 42 1.91 -2.80 15.87
CA ILE A 42 0.71 -3.62 15.69
C ILE A 42 1.13 -4.94 15.06
N ILE A 43 0.79 -6.06 15.69
CA ILE A 43 1.00 -7.39 15.11
C ILE A 43 -0.15 -7.70 14.16
N LEU A 44 0.16 -8.12 12.94
CA LEU A 44 -0.83 -8.60 11.97
C LEU A 44 -0.96 -10.13 12.06
N LYS A 45 -2.13 -10.66 11.67
CA LYS A 45 -2.38 -12.10 11.62
C LYS A 45 -1.55 -12.72 10.48
N GLY A 46 -0.91 -13.86 10.77
CA GLY A 46 -0.11 -14.61 9.79
C GLY A 46 1.19 -13.90 9.38
N HIS A 47 1.67 -14.22 8.18
CA HIS A 47 2.91 -13.70 7.60
C HIS A 47 2.69 -13.07 6.20
N PRO A 48 1.64 -12.25 5.98
CA PRO A 48 1.41 -11.66 4.68
C PRO A 48 2.60 -10.78 4.27
N HIS A 49 2.89 -10.68 2.97
CA HIS A 49 3.95 -9.80 2.46
C HIS A 49 3.69 -8.32 2.78
N VAL A 50 2.43 -7.95 3.08
CA VAL A 50 1.99 -6.59 3.46
C VAL A 50 2.47 -5.48 2.54
N GLY A 51 2.44 -5.77 1.23
CA GLY A 51 3.02 -4.92 0.18
C GLY A 51 2.48 -3.49 0.15
N GLY A 52 1.31 -3.24 0.73
CA GLY A 52 0.80 -1.88 0.87
C GLY A 52 -0.08 -1.64 2.10
N ILE A 53 -0.20 -0.36 2.45
CA ILE A 53 -1.03 0.17 3.54
C ILE A 53 -1.63 1.52 3.15
N THR A 54 -2.89 1.76 3.44
CA THR A 54 -3.52 3.06 3.20
C THR A 54 -4.54 3.39 4.28
N TYR A 55 -4.96 4.65 4.32
CA TYR A 55 -5.92 5.16 5.28
C TYR A 55 -7.10 5.77 4.55
N ASP A 56 -8.30 5.29 4.88
CA ASP A 56 -9.56 5.91 4.50
C ASP A 56 -9.91 6.98 5.56
N PRO A 57 -9.88 8.28 5.22
CA PRO A 57 -10.18 9.36 6.16
C PRO A 57 -11.67 9.52 6.46
N ILE A 58 -12.58 8.90 5.69
CA ILE A 58 -14.03 9.01 5.88
C ILE A 58 -14.45 8.01 6.95
N ALA A 59 -14.28 6.71 6.70
CA ALA A 59 -14.68 5.67 7.65
C ALA A 59 -13.62 5.38 8.72
N LYS A 60 -12.43 5.97 8.59
CA LYS A 60 -11.29 5.80 9.50
C LYS A 60 -10.74 4.37 9.54
N ASN A 61 -10.80 3.68 8.42
CA ASN A 61 -10.22 2.35 8.24
C ASN A 61 -8.75 2.44 7.81
N ILE A 62 -7.90 1.62 8.43
CA ILE A 62 -6.55 1.35 7.95
C ILE A 62 -6.63 0.05 7.16
N TRP A 63 -6.37 0.15 5.85
CA TRP A 63 -6.37 -0.98 4.92
C TRP A 63 -4.96 -1.48 4.67
N VAL A 64 -4.76 -2.80 4.68
CA VAL A 64 -3.47 -3.43 4.46
C VAL A 64 -3.61 -4.56 3.43
N CYS A 65 -2.68 -4.63 2.49
CA CYS A 65 -2.58 -5.79 1.59
C CYS A 65 -2.25 -7.05 2.40
N SER A 66 -2.96 -8.13 2.13
CA SER A 66 -2.78 -9.42 2.82
C SER A 66 -2.89 -10.57 1.81
N SER A 67 -2.82 -11.79 2.33
CA SER A 67 -3.14 -12.99 1.57
C SER A 67 -3.85 -13.99 2.47
N THR A 68 -4.85 -14.67 1.92
CA THR A 68 -5.49 -15.80 2.59
C THR A 68 -4.50 -16.95 2.79
N ASP A 69 -4.83 -17.93 3.63
CA ASP A 69 -4.02 -19.15 3.81
C ASP A 69 -3.84 -19.94 2.50
N ALA A 70 -4.76 -19.76 1.54
CA ALA A 70 -4.68 -20.34 0.19
C ALA A 70 -3.84 -19.50 -0.79
N ASN A 71 -3.15 -18.46 -0.32
CA ASN A 71 -2.37 -17.49 -1.11
C ASN A 71 -3.19 -16.70 -2.14
N GLN A 72 -4.48 -16.45 -1.86
CA GLN A 72 -5.29 -15.54 -2.69
C GLN A 72 -5.05 -14.09 -2.27
N ALA A 73 -5.26 -13.16 -3.20
CA ALA A 73 -5.16 -11.73 -2.89
C ALA A 73 -6.22 -11.33 -1.86
N GLU A 74 -5.81 -10.61 -0.83
CA GLU A 74 -6.70 -10.18 0.24
C GLU A 74 -6.42 -8.73 0.62
N LEU A 75 -7.47 -8.04 1.10
CA LEU A 75 -7.35 -6.82 1.89
C LEU A 75 -7.91 -7.07 3.28
N VAL A 76 -7.22 -6.54 4.28
CA VAL A 76 -7.69 -6.53 5.66
C VAL A 76 -7.80 -5.10 6.15
N ALA A 77 -8.80 -4.83 6.98
CA ALA A 77 -8.98 -3.54 7.62
C ALA A 77 -8.99 -3.65 9.14
N PHE A 78 -8.50 -2.62 9.80
CA PHE A 78 -8.83 -2.34 11.19
C PHE A 78 -9.04 -0.83 11.37
N SER A 79 -9.94 -0.48 12.26
CA SER A 79 -10.33 0.89 12.55
C SER A 79 -9.25 1.66 13.32
N MET A 80 -9.27 2.98 13.17
CA MET A 80 -8.44 3.91 13.94
C MET A 80 -8.62 3.71 15.47
N ASP A 81 -9.83 3.40 15.92
CA ASP A 81 -10.10 3.13 17.33
C ASP A 81 -9.37 1.87 17.82
N LYS A 82 -9.36 0.79 17.02
CA LYS A 82 -8.57 -0.40 17.33
C LYS A 82 -7.07 -0.10 17.33
N LEU A 83 -6.56 0.70 16.39
CA LEU A 83 -5.14 1.13 16.39
C LEU A 83 -4.77 1.86 17.70
N LYS A 84 -5.64 2.78 18.14
CA LYS A 84 -5.43 3.56 19.38
C LYS A 84 -5.47 2.65 20.61
N ALA A 85 -6.45 1.74 20.68
CA ALA A 85 -6.65 0.83 21.80
C ALA A 85 -5.63 -0.33 21.87
N TYR A 86 -5.00 -0.69 20.75
CA TYR A 86 -4.09 -1.84 20.70
C TYR A 86 -2.88 -1.67 21.65
N ASP A 87 -2.66 -2.66 22.51
CA ASP A 87 -1.46 -2.77 23.35
C ASP A 87 -0.81 -4.15 23.18
N MET A 88 0.41 -4.14 22.63
CA MET A 88 1.21 -5.34 22.42
C MET A 88 1.60 -6.03 23.73
N LYS A 89 1.78 -5.24 24.82
CA LYS A 89 2.30 -5.71 26.11
C LYS A 89 1.33 -6.65 26.82
N GLU A 90 0.04 -6.54 26.53
CA GLU A 90 -0.94 -7.32 27.27
C GLU A 90 -1.01 -8.77 26.82
N ASN A 91 -0.60 -9.17 25.59
CA ASN A 91 -0.58 -10.59 25.18
C ASN A 91 0.13 -10.98 23.85
N TYR A 92 0.95 -10.15 23.19
CA TYR A 92 1.57 -10.48 21.88
C TYR A 92 0.59 -11.04 20.83
N LYS A 93 -0.68 -10.59 20.85
CA LYS A 93 -1.73 -11.08 19.95
C LYS A 93 -1.82 -10.23 18.70
N PRO A 94 -2.10 -10.82 17.53
CA PRO A 94 -2.50 -10.07 16.35
C PRO A 94 -3.70 -9.14 16.63
N ILE A 95 -3.73 -8.00 15.96
CA ILE A 95 -4.92 -7.14 15.95
C ILE A 95 -6.09 -7.91 15.31
N ILE A 96 -7.30 -7.68 15.83
CA ILE A 96 -8.52 -8.25 15.25
C ILE A 96 -8.96 -7.32 14.11
N TYR A 97 -9.07 -7.87 12.91
CA TYR A 97 -9.55 -7.13 11.75
C TYR A 97 -11.04 -6.83 11.86
N ASP A 98 -11.45 -5.67 11.36
CA ASP A 98 -12.85 -5.30 11.14
C ASP A 98 -13.37 -5.93 9.84
N GLN A 99 -12.50 -6.12 8.84
CA GLN A 99 -12.84 -6.73 7.55
C GLN A 99 -11.66 -7.59 7.05
N GLU A 100 -11.97 -8.74 6.45
CA GLU A 100 -11.06 -9.64 5.72
C GLU A 100 -11.73 -9.97 4.39
N ILE A 101 -11.16 -9.53 3.27
CA ILE A 101 -11.83 -9.52 1.95
C ILE A 101 -10.93 -10.15 0.91
N THR A 102 -11.42 -11.20 0.26
CA THR A 102 -10.72 -11.86 -0.83
C THR A 102 -11.01 -11.15 -2.15
N LEU A 103 -9.97 -10.87 -2.93
CA LEU A 103 -10.08 -10.18 -4.21
C LEU A 103 -10.02 -11.19 -5.37
N ASP A 104 -11.10 -11.32 -6.12
CA ASP A 104 -11.18 -12.26 -7.25
C ASP A 104 -10.59 -11.69 -8.56
N GLY A 105 -10.45 -10.36 -8.64
CA GLY A 105 -9.96 -9.70 -9.85
C GLY A 105 -8.45 -9.83 -10.06
N ILE A 106 -7.69 -10.02 -8.98
CA ILE A 106 -6.23 -9.86 -8.97
C ILE A 106 -5.53 -11.07 -8.34
N LYS A 107 -4.34 -11.40 -8.86
CA LYS A 107 -3.57 -12.56 -8.39
C LYS A 107 -2.95 -12.37 -7.01
N LYS A 108 -2.58 -11.13 -6.68
CA LYS A 108 -1.96 -10.72 -5.41
C LYS A 108 -2.29 -9.27 -5.15
N SER A 109 -2.44 -8.86 -3.90
CA SER A 109 -2.44 -7.45 -3.52
C SER A 109 -1.00 -7.04 -3.15
N SER A 110 -0.30 -6.37 -4.06
CA SER A 110 1.08 -5.92 -3.81
C SER A 110 1.17 -4.49 -3.34
N TYR A 111 0.19 -3.64 -3.67
CA TYR A 111 0.12 -2.26 -3.19
C TYR A 111 -1.32 -1.78 -3.22
N VAL A 112 -1.64 -0.81 -2.37
CA VAL A 112 -2.98 -0.24 -2.24
C VAL A 112 -2.93 1.25 -1.93
N THR A 113 -3.88 2.02 -2.44
CA THR A 113 -4.09 3.41 -2.03
C THR A 113 -5.57 3.75 -1.97
N TYR A 114 -5.97 4.53 -0.98
CA TYR A 114 -7.29 5.15 -0.92
C TYR A 114 -7.28 6.41 -1.78
N TYR A 115 -8.28 6.55 -2.64
CA TYR A 115 -8.53 7.78 -3.37
C TYR A 115 -10.00 7.86 -3.78
N ASP A 116 -10.63 9.01 -3.55
CA ASP A 116 -11.99 9.32 -4.01
C ASP A 116 -13.02 8.22 -3.66
N ASN A 117 -13.09 7.86 -2.38
CA ASN A 117 -13.97 6.82 -1.84
C ASN A 117 -13.83 5.43 -2.49
N ALA A 118 -12.61 5.10 -2.92
CA ALA A 118 -12.27 3.80 -3.47
C ALA A 118 -10.87 3.36 -3.05
N LEU A 119 -10.64 2.05 -3.05
CA LEU A 119 -9.31 1.45 -2.98
C LEU A 119 -8.84 1.10 -4.38
N TYR A 120 -7.63 1.54 -4.70
CA TYR A 120 -6.92 1.15 -5.91
C TYR A 120 -5.86 0.13 -5.52
N VAL A 121 -6.00 -1.11 -6.00
CA VAL A 121 -5.17 -2.25 -5.65
C VAL A 121 -4.47 -2.77 -6.89
N GLY A 122 -3.16 -2.95 -6.83
CA GLY A 122 -2.41 -3.53 -7.93
C GLY A 122 -1.41 -4.59 -7.48
N TYR A 123 -0.80 -5.24 -8.46
CA TYR A 123 0.16 -6.31 -8.22
C TYR A 123 1.49 -6.06 -8.90
N PHE A 124 2.57 -6.51 -8.27
CA PHE A 124 3.91 -6.43 -8.82
C PHE A 124 4.11 -7.48 -9.91
N SER A 125 4.71 -7.08 -11.04
CA SER A 125 5.07 -7.98 -12.12
C SER A 125 6.33 -7.53 -12.83
N VAL A 126 7.25 -8.46 -13.09
CA VAL A 126 8.51 -8.17 -13.83
C VAL A 126 8.32 -8.27 -15.35
N ASN A 127 7.56 -9.26 -15.81
CA ASN A 127 7.61 -9.73 -17.20
C ASN A 127 6.38 -9.37 -18.04
N HIS A 128 5.32 -8.85 -17.41
CA HIS A 128 4.09 -8.48 -18.09
C HIS A 128 3.46 -7.28 -17.42
N LYS A 129 2.70 -6.49 -18.19
CA LYS A 129 1.89 -5.38 -17.65
C LYS A 129 1.04 -5.90 -16.49
N ALA A 130 0.96 -5.12 -15.42
CA ALA A 130 0.12 -5.46 -14.28
C ALA A 130 -1.26 -4.83 -14.43
N VAL A 131 -2.21 -5.37 -13.67
CA VAL A 131 -3.55 -4.81 -13.53
C VAL A 131 -3.58 -3.97 -12.26
N LEU A 132 -4.21 -2.81 -12.36
CA LEU A 132 -4.61 -1.95 -11.27
C LEU A 132 -6.13 -1.97 -11.23
N GLU A 133 -6.70 -2.35 -10.10
CA GLU A 133 -8.12 -2.55 -9.94
C GLU A 133 -8.68 -1.56 -8.93
N LYS A 134 -9.83 -0.96 -9.27
CA LYS A 134 -10.58 -0.08 -8.39
C LYS A 134 -11.66 -0.90 -7.68
N TYR A 135 -11.80 -0.66 -6.38
CA TYR A 135 -12.78 -1.26 -5.49
C TYR A 135 -13.50 -0.16 -4.71
N GLN A 136 -14.80 0.00 -4.92
CA GLN A 136 -15.66 0.96 -4.24
C GLN A 136 -16.30 0.30 -3.03
N PHE A 137 -16.55 1.11 -2.02
CA PHE A 137 -17.24 0.70 -0.80
C PHE A 137 -18.18 1.83 -0.38
N ASN A 138 -19.09 1.51 0.54
CA ASN A 138 -20.06 2.48 1.01
C ASN A 138 -19.42 3.54 1.92
N ASP A 139 -20.17 4.59 2.26
CA ASP A 139 -19.68 5.69 3.10
C ASP A 139 -19.28 5.26 4.53
N ASP A 140 -19.70 4.07 4.97
CA ASP A 140 -19.29 3.45 6.24
C ASP A 140 -17.94 2.70 6.13
N GLY A 141 -17.29 2.74 4.96
CA GLY A 141 -16.00 2.07 4.76
C GLY A 141 -16.13 0.56 4.59
N VAL A 142 -17.33 0.05 4.29
CA VAL A 142 -17.62 -1.37 4.21
C VAL A 142 -17.86 -1.76 2.75
N PHE A 143 -17.16 -2.80 2.30
CA PHE A 143 -17.41 -3.35 0.98
C PHE A 143 -18.76 -4.06 0.95
N ASP A 144 -19.60 -3.66 0.02
CA ASP A 144 -20.87 -4.34 -0.21
C ASP A 144 -20.63 -5.54 -1.13
N THR A 145 -20.50 -6.71 -0.54
CA THR A 145 -20.33 -7.99 -1.26
C THR A 145 -21.60 -8.42 -2.01
N THR A 146 -22.72 -7.67 -1.89
CA THR A 146 -24.00 -7.97 -2.56
C THR A 146 -24.24 -7.15 -3.83
N LEU A 147 -23.43 -6.12 -4.12
CA LEU A 147 -23.69 -5.18 -5.23
C LEU A 147 -23.45 -5.75 -6.64
N HIS A 148 -22.69 -6.84 -6.79
CA HIS A 148 -22.47 -7.44 -8.11
C HIS A 148 -23.56 -8.47 -8.42
N GLY A 149 -24.66 -7.93 -8.98
CA GLY A 149 -25.79 -8.62 -9.63
C GLY A 149 -25.82 -10.15 -9.58
N LYS A 150 -26.65 -10.69 -8.68
CA LYS A 150 -27.01 -12.12 -8.55
C LYS A 150 -25.81 -13.08 -8.39
N LYS A 151 -25.16 -13.05 -7.23
CA LYS A 151 -24.78 -14.30 -6.58
C LYS A 151 -25.89 -14.69 -5.61
N GLU A 152 -26.38 -15.92 -5.72
CA GLU A 152 -27.18 -16.48 -4.62
C GLU A 152 -26.32 -16.43 -3.37
N LEU A 153 -26.90 -15.91 -2.28
CA LEU A 153 -26.29 -15.80 -0.97
C LEU A 153 -25.84 -17.19 -0.51
N ILE A 154 -24.55 -17.48 -0.67
CA ILE A 154 -23.86 -18.31 0.30
C ILE A 154 -23.40 -17.30 1.35
N ASP A 155 -23.96 -17.38 2.55
CA ASP A 155 -23.83 -16.40 3.64
C ASP A 155 -22.39 -16.07 4.09
N ASP A 156 -21.37 -16.69 3.48
CA ASP A 156 -19.95 -16.55 3.81
C ASP A 156 -19.07 -16.07 2.62
N ASP A 157 -19.64 -15.65 1.48
CA ASP A 157 -18.83 -15.21 0.33
C ASP A 157 -18.27 -13.78 0.52
N THR A 158 -17.05 -13.68 1.08
CA THR A 158 -16.29 -12.42 1.26
C THR A 158 -15.52 -11.98 0.01
N THR A 159 -15.91 -12.49 -1.15
CA THR A 159 -15.19 -12.32 -2.40
C THR A 159 -15.67 -11.09 -3.18
N LEU A 160 -14.74 -10.22 -3.57
CA LEU A 160 -15.05 -8.95 -4.22
C LEU A 160 -14.49 -8.87 -5.65
N SER A 161 -15.33 -8.38 -6.56
CA SER A 161 -14.95 -8.03 -7.94
C SER A 161 -14.73 -6.52 -8.07
N PRO A 162 -13.75 -6.08 -8.87
CA PRO A 162 -13.46 -4.66 -9.05
C PRO A 162 -14.50 -3.97 -9.94
N GLU A 163 -14.75 -2.68 -9.72
CA GLU A 163 -15.63 -1.89 -10.60
C GLU A 163 -14.89 -1.47 -11.88
N GLU A 164 -13.58 -1.27 -11.81
CA GLU A 164 -12.76 -0.82 -12.93
C GLU A 164 -11.40 -1.53 -12.95
N LYS A 165 -10.91 -1.82 -14.15
CA LYS A 165 -9.59 -2.40 -14.39
C LYS A 165 -8.78 -1.49 -15.29
N LEU A 166 -7.64 -1.06 -14.79
CA LEU A 166 -6.61 -0.28 -15.48
C LEU A 166 -5.37 -1.15 -15.68
N HIS A 167 -4.51 -0.74 -16.60
CA HIS A 167 -3.25 -1.41 -16.89
C HIS A 167 -2.06 -0.51 -16.61
N VAL A 168 -1.09 -1.04 -15.88
CA VAL A 168 0.16 -0.33 -15.58
C VAL A 168 1.36 -1.08 -16.16
N GLY A 169 2.48 -0.37 -16.25
CA GLY A 169 3.77 -0.95 -16.63
C GLY A 169 4.26 -2.07 -15.70
N THR A 170 5.47 -2.55 -15.95
CA THR A 170 6.11 -3.55 -15.10
C THR A 170 6.79 -2.89 -13.91
N GLN A 171 7.02 -3.68 -12.86
CA GLN A 171 7.84 -3.35 -11.69
C GLN A 171 7.27 -2.22 -10.82
N ILE A 172 5.95 -2.03 -10.86
CA ILE A 172 5.26 -1.06 -10.01
C ILE A 172 5.19 -1.62 -8.58
N GLN A 173 5.60 -0.80 -7.61
CA GLN A 173 5.59 -1.10 -6.19
C GLN A 173 4.54 -0.31 -5.42
N GLY A 174 3.94 0.71 -6.02
CA GLY A 174 3.02 1.59 -5.32
C GLY A 174 2.33 2.57 -6.24
N ILE A 175 1.22 3.09 -5.72
CA ILE A 175 0.37 4.10 -6.37
C ILE A 175 -0.08 5.12 -5.32
N THR A 176 -0.19 6.37 -5.74
CA THR A 176 -0.86 7.41 -4.97
C THR A 176 -1.39 8.49 -5.91
N PHE A 177 -2.20 9.40 -5.39
CA PHE A 177 -2.82 10.47 -6.15
C PHE A 177 -2.55 11.81 -5.46
N TYR A 178 -2.39 12.85 -6.28
CA TYR A 178 -2.22 14.22 -5.80
C TYR A 178 -2.82 15.19 -6.80
N LYS A 179 -3.85 15.94 -6.37
CA LYS A 179 -4.62 16.83 -7.24
C LYS A 179 -5.10 16.06 -8.48
N ASN A 180 -4.78 16.52 -9.68
CA ASN A 180 -5.09 15.87 -10.96
C ASN A 180 -4.02 14.87 -11.43
N TYR A 181 -3.13 14.40 -10.55
CA TYR A 181 -2.04 13.48 -10.91
C TYR A 181 -2.17 12.11 -10.25
N MET A 182 -1.84 11.08 -11.02
CA MET A 182 -1.52 9.75 -10.50
C MET A 182 -0.01 9.56 -10.51
N LEU A 183 0.52 9.02 -9.41
CA LEU A 183 1.94 8.73 -9.25
C LEU A 183 2.13 7.23 -9.03
N LEU A 184 3.06 6.62 -9.75
CA LEU A 184 3.46 5.24 -9.58
C LEU A 184 4.92 5.15 -9.14
N SER A 185 5.21 4.40 -8.07
CA SER A 185 6.59 4.00 -7.77
C SER A 185 6.96 2.76 -8.56
N ARG A 186 8.11 2.79 -9.23
CA ARG A 186 8.64 1.69 -10.03
C ARG A 186 10.04 1.33 -9.57
N SER A 187 10.26 0.07 -9.21
CA SER A 187 11.52 -0.39 -8.63
C SER A 187 11.75 -1.87 -8.89
N TYR A 188 13.01 -2.26 -9.15
CA TYR A 188 13.40 -3.67 -9.21
C TYR A 188 14.91 -3.84 -9.06
N GLY A 189 15.31 -4.55 -8.00
CA GLY A 189 16.71 -4.84 -7.72
C GLY A 189 17.49 -3.60 -7.26
N ASP A 190 18.77 -3.56 -7.59
CA ASP A 190 19.73 -2.55 -7.12
C ASP A 190 19.86 -1.31 -8.03
N LYS A 191 19.02 -1.23 -9.07
CA LYS A 191 18.96 -0.06 -9.95
C LYS A 191 18.14 1.04 -9.29
N ASN A 192 18.46 2.29 -9.64
CA ASN A 192 17.65 3.45 -9.23
C ASN A 192 16.18 3.21 -9.60
N SER A 193 15.32 3.47 -8.63
CA SER A 193 13.89 3.44 -8.78
C SER A 193 13.40 4.71 -9.47
N LYS A 194 12.12 4.72 -9.84
CA LYS A 194 11.48 5.86 -10.51
C LYS A 194 10.14 6.17 -9.85
N ILE A 195 9.78 7.43 -9.82
CA ILE A 195 8.42 7.89 -9.58
C ILE A 195 7.91 8.43 -10.92
N LEU A 196 6.90 7.76 -11.45
CA LEU A 196 6.27 8.08 -12.72
C LEU A 196 5.03 8.91 -12.46
N VAL A 197 4.92 10.08 -13.08
CA VAL A 197 3.81 11.01 -12.91
C VAL A 197 2.96 11.01 -14.16
N TYR A 198 1.64 10.89 -13.97
CA TYR A 198 0.63 10.92 -15.02
C TYR A 198 -0.42 11.97 -14.67
N GLU A 199 -0.88 12.72 -15.68
CA GLU A 199 -2.10 13.52 -15.53
C GLU A 199 -3.31 12.59 -15.65
N LEU A 200 -4.29 12.76 -14.75
CA LEU A 200 -5.53 12.01 -14.77
C LEU A 200 -6.38 12.42 -15.97
N GLY A 201 -6.96 11.42 -16.61
CA GLY A 201 -7.87 11.55 -17.75
C GLY A 201 -8.48 10.18 -18.07
N ASP A 202 -9.11 10.03 -19.22
CA ASP A 202 -9.82 8.80 -19.63
C ASP A 202 -8.89 7.67 -20.12
N ASN A 203 -7.69 7.56 -19.53
CA ASN A 203 -6.69 6.57 -19.92
C ASN A 203 -6.85 5.29 -19.08
N ASP A 204 -6.87 4.14 -19.77
CA ASP A 204 -6.90 2.81 -19.15
C ASP A 204 -5.50 2.16 -19.09
N LEU A 205 -4.48 2.79 -19.66
CA LEU A 205 -3.13 2.27 -19.80
C LEU A 205 -2.06 3.30 -19.43
N PHE A 206 -1.21 2.95 -18.46
CA PHE A 206 -0.16 3.80 -17.92
C PHE A 206 1.21 3.11 -18.06
N LEU A 207 1.94 3.46 -19.14
CA LEU A 207 3.30 2.98 -19.37
C LEU A 207 4.30 4.09 -19.06
N GLU A 208 5.55 3.71 -18.78
CA GLU A 208 6.61 4.69 -18.47
C GLU A 208 6.80 5.73 -19.59
N LYS A 209 6.67 5.31 -20.85
CA LYS A 209 6.78 6.21 -22.02
C LYS A 209 5.68 7.30 -22.08
N ASP A 210 4.58 7.09 -21.36
CA ASP A 210 3.42 7.96 -21.33
C ASP A 210 3.40 8.84 -20.07
N ALA A 211 4.39 8.68 -19.18
CA ALA A 211 4.53 9.53 -18.01
C ALA A 211 4.91 10.96 -18.45
N ILE A 212 4.19 11.96 -17.94
CA ILE A 212 4.50 13.37 -18.19
C ILE A 212 5.78 13.80 -17.47
N LYS A 213 6.17 13.06 -16.43
CA LYS A 213 7.40 13.27 -15.67
C LYS A 213 7.90 11.96 -15.09
N THR A 214 9.22 11.80 -15.07
CA THR A 214 9.91 10.70 -14.40
C THR A 214 10.93 11.28 -13.43
N ILE A 215 10.79 10.97 -12.15
CA ILE A 215 11.70 11.40 -11.09
C ILE A 215 12.54 10.19 -10.68
N GLU A 216 13.87 10.31 -10.72
CA GLU A 216 14.74 9.25 -10.20
C GLU A 216 14.71 9.21 -8.67
N ALA A 217 14.73 8.00 -8.12
CA ALA A 217 14.82 7.75 -6.69
C ALA A 217 15.89 6.68 -6.42
N PRO A 218 16.42 6.59 -5.19
CA PRO A 218 17.32 5.51 -4.81
C PRO A 218 16.70 4.13 -5.02
N PRO A 219 17.53 3.08 -5.16
CA PRO A 219 17.04 1.71 -5.36
C PRO A 219 16.15 1.21 -4.22
N TYR A 220 15.35 0.19 -4.53
CA TYR A 220 14.44 -0.45 -3.58
C TYR A 220 13.37 0.49 -3.02
N LEU A 221 12.89 1.47 -3.80
CA LEU A 221 11.68 2.23 -3.49
C LEU A 221 10.47 1.28 -3.49
N GLU A 222 9.69 1.30 -2.42
CA GLU A 222 8.47 0.51 -2.28
C GLU A 222 7.22 1.40 -2.46
N GLN A 223 6.22 1.30 -1.58
CA GLN A 223 5.03 2.14 -1.67
C GLN A 223 5.37 3.63 -1.51
N ILE A 224 4.59 4.48 -2.18
CA ILE A 224 4.56 5.93 -1.98
C ILE A 224 3.16 6.37 -1.54
N SER A 225 3.07 7.41 -0.72
CA SER A 225 1.78 7.93 -0.24
C SER A 225 1.81 9.44 -0.08
N VAL A 226 0.75 10.10 -0.52
CA VAL A 226 0.58 11.55 -0.40
C VAL A 226 -0.21 11.91 0.86
N SER A 227 0.21 12.95 1.58
CA SER A 227 -0.58 13.60 2.63
C SER A 227 -0.32 15.09 2.62
N GLY A 228 -1.37 15.88 2.32
CA GLY A 228 -1.21 17.29 1.97
C GLY A 228 -0.30 17.45 0.74
N ASP A 229 0.65 18.37 0.80
CA ASP A 229 1.61 18.63 -0.29
C ASP A 229 2.91 17.83 -0.16
N LYS A 230 2.90 16.72 0.59
CA LYS A 230 4.07 15.86 0.81
C LYS A 230 3.86 14.46 0.25
N LEU A 231 4.85 13.98 -0.49
CA LEU A 231 5.00 12.59 -0.91
C LEU A 231 5.92 11.85 0.04
N TYR A 232 5.38 10.89 0.77
CA TYR A 232 6.13 10.01 1.64
C TYR A 232 6.64 8.82 0.83
N THR A 233 7.95 8.58 0.92
CA THR A 233 8.62 7.49 0.22
C THR A 233 9.27 6.55 1.24
N ILE A 234 9.23 5.24 0.97
CA ILE A 234 9.85 4.22 1.81
C ILE A 234 10.67 3.26 0.97
N PHE A 235 11.74 2.71 1.55
CA PHE A 235 12.71 1.89 0.83
C PHE A 235 13.09 0.65 1.63
N GLU A 236 13.26 -0.50 0.96
CA GLU A 236 13.86 -1.69 1.59
C GLU A 236 15.39 -1.58 1.71
N SER A 237 16.04 -0.66 1.01
CA SER A 237 17.52 -0.63 0.93
C SER A 237 18.22 -0.48 2.29
N GLY A 238 17.53 0.04 3.31
CA GLY A 238 17.99 0.14 4.69
C GLY A 238 17.95 -1.15 5.52
N THR A 239 17.37 -2.23 5.02
CA THR A 239 17.22 -3.48 5.77
C THR A 239 18.56 -4.22 5.89
N GLN A 240 18.65 -5.17 6.83
CA GLN A 240 19.84 -6.01 7.01
C GLN A 240 20.24 -6.74 5.71
N ARG A 241 19.28 -7.02 4.83
CA ARG A 241 19.49 -7.70 3.56
C ARG A 241 20.31 -6.87 2.56
N PHE A 242 20.14 -5.55 2.55
CA PHE A 242 20.66 -4.70 1.49
C PHE A 242 21.65 -3.65 1.97
N ARG A 243 21.64 -3.29 3.26
CA ARG A 243 22.41 -2.16 3.80
C ARG A 243 23.93 -2.25 3.63
N ASP A 244 24.47 -3.46 3.48
CA ASP A 244 25.92 -3.69 3.34
C ASP A 244 26.34 -3.93 1.87
N LYS A 245 25.42 -3.74 0.92
CA LYS A 245 25.71 -3.93 -0.50
C LYS A 245 26.51 -2.76 -1.06
N ASN A 246 27.73 -3.04 -1.53
CA ASN A 246 28.62 -2.03 -2.10
C ASN A 246 27.99 -1.29 -3.30
N GLY A 247 28.15 0.03 -3.30
CA GLY A 247 27.66 0.90 -4.38
C GLY A 247 26.15 1.18 -4.34
N LEU A 248 25.43 0.67 -3.35
CA LEU A 248 24.01 0.93 -3.16
C LEU A 248 23.79 2.24 -2.38
N THR A 249 22.90 3.11 -2.88
CA THR A 249 22.39 4.22 -2.05
C THR A 249 21.41 3.66 -1.04
N VAL A 250 21.81 3.62 0.23
CA VAL A 250 21.02 3.05 1.34
C VAL A 250 20.11 4.11 1.94
N MET A 251 18.81 3.82 1.97
CA MET A 251 17.78 4.68 2.55
C MET A 251 17.14 3.96 3.74
N ASN A 252 17.34 4.49 4.95
CA ASN A 252 16.86 3.88 6.20
C ASN A 252 15.82 4.75 6.94
N TYR A 253 15.21 5.71 6.24
CA TYR A 253 14.18 6.60 6.75
C TYR A 253 13.04 6.70 5.74
N VAL A 254 11.83 7.01 6.24
CA VAL A 254 10.78 7.55 5.39
C VAL A 254 11.19 8.96 4.98
N VAL A 255 11.22 9.24 3.68
CA VAL A 255 11.63 10.55 3.15
C VAL A 255 10.41 11.28 2.60
N PRO A 256 9.97 12.38 3.25
CA PRO A 256 8.94 13.25 2.72
C PRO A 256 9.54 14.19 1.67
N LEU A 257 8.95 14.22 0.48
CA LEU A 257 9.30 15.09 -0.63
C LEU A 257 8.19 16.13 -0.85
N ASP A 258 8.56 17.33 -1.28
CA ASP A 258 7.63 18.42 -1.57
C ASP A 258 7.00 18.21 -2.96
N MET A 259 5.68 18.01 -3.01
CA MET A 259 4.98 17.71 -4.26
C MET A 259 5.01 18.87 -5.25
N GLU A 260 4.94 20.12 -4.78
CA GLU A 260 4.93 21.26 -5.68
C GLU A 260 6.30 21.45 -6.34
N LYS A 261 7.39 21.25 -5.60
CA LYS A 261 8.74 21.25 -6.19
C LYS A 261 8.92 20.11 -7.15
N LEU A 262 8.53 18.90 -6.76
CA LEU A 262 8.65 17.70 -7.61
C LEU A 262 7.91 17.83 -8.93
N LEU A 263 6.80 18.58 -9.01
CA LEU A 263 6.04 18.77 -10.24
C LEU A 263 6.58 19.93 -11.10
N ASN A 264 7.13 20.98 -10.49
CA ASN A 264 7.55 22.20 -11.19
C ASN A 264 9.02 22.24 -11.65
N GLU A 265 9.90 21.36 -11.14
CA GLU A 265 11.33 21.30 -11.50
C GLU A 265 11.65 20.39 -12.70
#